data_AF-J5UJ71-F1
#
_entry.id   AF-J5UJ71-F1
#
_cell.length_a   1.000
_cell.length_b   1.000
_cell.length_c   1.000
_cell.angle_alpha   90.00
_cell.angle_beta   90.00
_cell.angle_gamma   90.00
#
_symmetry.space_group_name_H-M   'P 1'
#
loop_
_entity.id
_entity.type
_entity.pdbx_description
1 polymer ?
#
loop_
_entity_poly.entity_id
_entity_poly.type
_entity_poly.pdbx_seq_one_letter_code
_entity_poly.pdbx_strand_id
1 'polypeptide(L)' 'MTDVQKVFITKEVADEVGLNPSYLIKLAKKIGLNKNEMREAGSRNYLFSEEGVKKIKLWIKK' A
#
# COMPACT_ATOMS: atom_id res chain seq x y z
N MET A 1 5.95 -25.16 -3.41
CA MET A 1 5.99 -23.87 -4.12
C MET A 1 6.03 -22.79 -3.05
N THR A 2 7.08 -21.98 -3.02
CA THR A 2 7.17 -20.87 -2.07
C THR A 2 6.24 -19.78 -2.58
N ASP A 3 5.06 -19.63 -1.97
CA ASP A 3 4.15 -18.52 -2.22
C ASP A 3 4.84 -17.23 -1.78
N VAL A 4 5.68 -16.67 -2.65
CA VAL A 4 6.28 -15.37 -2.46
C VAL A 4 5.16 -14.37 -2.70
N GLN A 5 4.34 -14.12 -1.68
CA GLN A 5 3.31 -13.10 -1.73
C GLN A 5 3.96 -11.79 -2.19
N LYS A 6 3.54 -11.30 -3.35
CA LYS A 6 4.08 -10.08 -3.93
C LYS A 6 3.66 -8.91 -3.03
N VAL A 7 4.65 -8.36 -2.34
CA VAL A 7 4.48 -7.22 -1.44
C VAL A 7 5.24 -6.03 -1.99
N PHE A 8 4.69 -4.84 -1.79
CA PHE A 8 5.23 -3.58 -2.25
C PHE A 8 5.56 -2.71 -1.04
N ILE A 9 6.68 -1.99 -1.07
CA ILE A 9 6.98 -1.00 -0.04
C ILE A 9 6.25 0.31 -0.33
N THR A 10 6.14 1.17 0.69
CA THR A 10 5.41 2.46 0.57
C THR A 10 5.92 3.30 -0.59
N LYS A 11 7.24 3.31 -0.83
CA LYS A 11 7.84 4.06 -1.93
C LYS A 11 7.38 3.54 -3.30
N GLU A 12 7.41 2.23 -3.52
CA GLU A 12 7.00 1.62 -4.79
C GLU A 12 5.54 1.93 -5.11
N VAL A 13 4.65 1.77 -4.13
CA VAL A 13 3.24 2.08 -4.30
C VAL A 13 3.03 3.56 -4.57
N ALA A 14 3.73 4.43 -3.83
CA ALA A 14 3.65 5.88 -3.97
C ALA A 14 4.09 6.35 -5.37
N ASP A 15 5.21 5.81 -5.86
CA ASP A 15 5.72 6.06 -7.21
C ASP A 15 4.73 5.56 -8.28
N GLU A 16 4.13 4.38 -8.07
CA GLU A 16 3.16 3.80 -9.02
C GLU A 16 1.85 4.62 -9.14
N VAL A 17 1.39 5.21 -8.04
CA VAL A 17 0.17 6.02 -8.03
C VAL A 17 0.43 7.53 -8.13
N GLY A 18 1.69 7.95 -8.24
CA GLY A 18 2.09 9.35 -8.34
C GLY A 18 1.77 10.19 -7.10
N LEU A 19 1.79 9.60 -5.90
CA LEU A 19 1.50 10.29 -4.64
C LEU A 19 2.73 10.40 -3.75
N ASN A 20 2.71 11.33 -2.80
CA ASN A 20 3.71 11.37 -1.73
C ASN A 20 3.51 10.16 -0.78
N PRO A 21 4.57 9.44 -0.36
CA PRO A 21 4.50 8.34 0.61
C PRO A 21 3.71 8.66 1.89
N SER A 22 3.88 9.87 2.44
CA SER A 22 3.16 10.31 3.64
C SER A 22 1.66 10.45 3.40
N TYR A 23 1.27 10.90 2.21
CA TYR A 23 -0.12 11.03 1.82
C TYR A 23 -0.74 9.65 1.53
N LEU A 24 0.01 8.77 0.86
CA LEU A 24 -0.39 7.38 0.62
C LEU A 24 -0.73 6.65 1.93
N ILE A 25 0.11 6.79 2.96
CA ILE A 25 -0.15 6.15 4.28
C ILE A 25 -1.45 6.68 4.89
N LYS A 26 -1.67 8.00 4.86
CA LYS A 26 -2.93 8.61 5.36
C LYS A 26 -4.13 8.11 4.56
N LEU A 27 -4.00 8.03 3.25
CA LEU A 27 -5.03 7.55 2.36
C LEU A 27 -5.38 6.08 2.61
N ALA A 28 -4.37 5.23 2.71
CA ALA A 28 -4.54 3.80 2.98
C ALA A 28 -5.23 3.55 4.34
N LYS A 29 -4.88 4.34 5.37
CA LYS A 29 -5.59 4.34 6.67
C LYS A 29 -7.04 4.80 6.54
N LYS A 30 -7.34 5.79 5.69
CA LYS A 30 -8.69 6.29 5.43
C LYS A 30 -9.55 5.29 4.65
N ILE A 31 -8.96 4.54 3.72
CA ILE A 31 -9.62 3.47 2.95
C ILE A 31 -10.00 2.30 3.88
N GLY A 32 -9.30 2.14 5.02
CA GLY A 32 -9.55 1.06 5.96
C GLY A 32 -8.93 -0.26 5.51
N LEU A 33 -7.74 -0.23 4.93
CA LEU A 33 -7.01 -1.45 4.57
C LEU A 33 -6.75 -2.32 5.80
N ASN A 34 -6.91 -3.63 5.65
CA ASN A 34 -6.70 -4.58 6.74
C ASN A 34 -5.19 -4.89 6.93
N LYS A 35 -4.85 -5.65 7.99
CA LYS A 35 -3.46 -5.98 8.34
C LYS A 35 -2.72 -6.82 7.30
N ASN A 36 -3.43 -7.54 6.43
CA ASN A 36 -2.83 -8.32 5.34
C ASN A 36 -2.57 -7.44 4.11
N GLU A 37 -3.36 -6.37 3.95
CA GLU A 37 -3.27 -5.42 2.85
C GLU A 37 -2.26 -4.30 3.10
N MET A 38 -2.12 -3.89 4.35
CA MET A 38 -1.17 -2.87 4.80
C MET A 38 -0.64 -3.24 6.18
N ARG A 39 0.68 -3.38 6.29
CA ARG A 39 1.35 -3.65 7.57
C ARG A 39 2.63 -2.85 7.72
N GLU A 40 2.99 -2.55 8.95
CA GLU A 40 4.25 -1.85 9.27
C GLU A 40 5.45 -2.76 9.02
N ALA A 41 6.49 -2.19 8.41
CA ALA A 41 7.72 -2.87 8.05
C ALA A 41 8.96 -2.02 8.40
N GLY A 42 8.88 -1.25 9.48
CA GLY A 42 9.96 -0.41 10.00
C GLY A 42 9.50 1.01 10.36
N SER A 43 10.48 1.87 10.72
CA SER A 43 10.29 3.17 11.38
C SER A 43 9.49 4.23 10.59
N ARG A 44 9.09 3.96 9.35
CA ARG A 44 8.26 4.84 8.48
C ARG A 44 7.80 4.15 7.19
N ASN A 45 7.90 2.82 7.14
CA ASN A 45 7.62 2.06 5.93
C ASN A 45 6.51 1.06 6.21
N TYR A 46 5.62 0.93 5.24
CA TYR A 46 4.56 -0.05 5.20
C TYR A 46 4.78 -0.96 4.01
N LEU A 47 4.45 -2.24 4.21
CA LEU A 47 4.27 -3.21 3.16
C LEU A 47 2.81 -3.25 2.76
N PHE A 48 2.58 -3.30 1.46
CA PHE A 48 1.28 -3.40 0.83
C PHE A 48 1.19 -4.71 0.06
N SER A 49 0.08 -5.43 0.20
CA SER A 49 -0.21 -6.53 -0.71
C SER A 49 -0.69 -6.00 -2.06
N GLU A 50 -0.65 -6.84 -3.09
CA GLU A 50 -1.22 -6.49 -4.39
C GLU A 50 -2.69 -6.06 -4.30
N GLU A 51 -3.48 -6.69 -3.42
CA GLU A 51 -4.88 -6.32 -3.17
C GLU A 51 -5.00 -4.92 -2.55
N GLY A 52 -4.16 -4.60 -1.56
CA GLY A 52 -4.11 -3.28 -0.95
C GLY A 52 -3.80 -2.19 -1.98
N VAL A 53 -2.82 -2.44 -2.85
CA VAL A 53 -2.46 -1.52 -3.95
C VAL A 53 -3.62 -1.35 -4.93
N LYS A 54 -4.31 -2.43 -5.31
CA LYS A 54 -5.49 -2.38 -6.21
C LYS A 54 -6.60 -1.50 -5.61
N LYS A 55 -6.91 -1.65 -4.33
CA LYS A 55 -7.90 -0.82 -3.64
C LYS A 55 -7.53 0.66 -3.65
N ILE A 56 -6.25 0.97 -3.38
CA ILE A 56 -5.74 2.36 -3.43
C ILE A 56 -5.93 2.94 -4.83
N LYS A 57 -5.55 2.20 -5.88
CA LYS A 57 -5.72 2.65 -7.28
C LYS A 57 -7.18 2.88 -7.66
N LEU A 58 -8.08 1.97 -7.26
CA LEU A 58 -9.52 2.11 -7.49
C LEU A 58 -10.07 3.35 -6.81
N TRP A 59 -9.58 3.68 -5.63
CA TRP A 59 -10.00 4.87 -4.89
C TRP A 59 -9.53 6.17 -5.55
N ILE A 60 -8.30 6.21 -6.08
CA ILE A 60 -7.72 7.40 -6.73
C ILE A 60 -8.36 7.67 -8.11
N LYS A 61 -8.77 6.61 -8.82
CA LYS A 61 -9.44 6.74 -10.13
C LYS A 61 -10.92 7.16 -10.03
N LYS A 62 -11.49 7.15 -8.82
CA LYS A 62 -12.89 7.48 -8.56
C LYS A 62 -13.03 8.97 -8.28
#